data_AF-A0A820Q324-F1
#
_entry.id   AF-A0A820Q324-F1
#
_cell.length_a   1.000
_cell.length_b   1.000
_cell.length_c   1.000
_cell.angle_alpha   90.00
_cell.angle_beta   90.00
_cell.angle_gamma   90.00
#
_symmetry.space_group_name_H-M   'P 1'
#
loop_
_entity.id
_entity.type
_entity.pdbx_description
1 polymer ?
#
loop_
_entity_poly.entity_id
_entity_poly.type
_entity_poly.pdbx_seq_one_letter_code
_entity_poly.pdbx_strand_id
1 'polypeptide(L)'
;NSDHLFLDLPKLQPEVRSWFDKSCKTGHWTSTASSITEAWLNEGLKPRCITRDLKWGTQVPLEGYTDKVFYVWFDAPIGYLSITANYTDNWEQWWKQPDKVELFQFMAKDNVPFHAVIFPACLLGSHDNFTVVNHLSGIDYLNYEDAKFSK
;
A
#
# COMPACT_ATOMS: atom_id res chain seq x y z
N ASN A 1 7.13 -11.50 25.36
CA ASN A 1 6.17 -11.29 24.24
C ASN A 1 5.36 -10.05 24.55
N SER A 2 5.43 -9.03 23.70
CA SER A 2 4.62 -7.82 23.78
C SER A 2 3.43 -7.96 22.81
N ASP A 3 2.31 -7.30 23.10
CA ASP A 3 1.11 -7.40 22.27
C ASP A 3 1.27 -6.62 20.95
N HIS A 4 0.72 -7.15 19.86
CA HIS A 4 0.84 -6.56 18.53
C HIS A 4 -0.47 -6.64 17.76
N LEU A 5 -0.79 -5.57 17.04
CA LEU A 5 -1.91 -5.55 16.09
C LEU A 5 -1.49 -6.14 14.74
N PHE A 6 -2.41 -6.86 14.12
CA PHE A 6 -2.24 -7.47 12.81
C PHE A 6 -3.36 -7.02 11.87
N LEU A 7 -2.99 -6.67 10.64
CA LEU A 7 -3.93 -6.51 9.54
C LEU A 7 -4.30 -7.89 9.00
N ASP A 8 -5.59 -8.23 9.09
CA ASP A 8 -6.14 -9.52 8.65
C ASP A 8 -6.32 -9.56 7.12
N LEU A 9 -5.19 -9.52 6.41
CA LEU A 9 -5.16 -9.61 4.94
C LEU A 9 -5.88 -10.83 4.35
N PRO A 10 -5.89 -12.04 4.98
CA PRO A 10 -6.69 -13.15 4.48
C PRO A 10 -8.16 -12.80 4.27
N LYS A 11 -8.77 -12.02 5.17
CA LYS A 11 -10.18 -11.59 5.04
C LYS A 11 -10.39 -10.58 3.92
N LEU A 12 -9.38 -9.75 3.65
CA LEU A 12 -9.44 -8.71 2.61
C LEU A 12 -9.05 -9.22 1.23
N GLN A 13 -8.41 -10.39 1.14
CA GLN A 13 -7.91 -10.95 -0.12
C GLN A 13 -8.97 -11.06 -1.23
N PRO A 14 -10.22 -11.50 -0.98
CA PRO A 14 -11.22 -11.60 -2.05
C PRO A 14 -11.51 -10.25 -2.71
N GLU A 15 -11.58 -9.18 -1.92
CA GLU A 15 -11.83 -7.82 -2.40
C GLU A 15 -10.61 -7.29 -3.18
N VAL A 16 -9.40 -7.47 -2.63
CA VAL A 16 -8.15 -7.10 -3.30
C VAL A 16 -8.00 -7.85 -4.63
N ARG A 17 -8.32 -9.15 -4.68
CA ARG A 17 -8.27 -9.95 -5.90
C ARG A 17 -9.24 -9.42 -6.95
N SER A 18 -10.49 -9.16 -6.56
CA SER A 18 -11.51 -8.62 -7.46
C SER A 18 -11.12 -7.25 -8.03
N TRP A 19 -10.59 -6.36 -7.18
CA TRP A 19 -10.08 -5.07 -7.60
C TRP A 19 -8.87 -5.20 -8.54
N PHE A 20 -7.91 -6.07 -8.23
CA PHE A 20 -6.72 -6.29 -9.04
C PHE A 20 -7.08 -6.84 -10.43
N ASP A 21 -7.96 -7.85 -10.51
CA ASP A 21 -8.36 -8.47 -11.77
C ASP A 21 -9.02 -7.48 -12.74
N LYS A 22 -9.69 -6.44 -12.20
CA LYS A 22 -10.25 -5.32 -12.96
C LYS A 22 -9.17 -4.30 -13.32
N SER A 23 -8.49 -3.75 -12.31
CA SER A 23 -7.58 -2.61 -12.44
C SER A 23 -6.35 -2.96 -13.27
N CYS A 24 -5.79 -4.15 -13.12
CA CYS A 24 -4.62 -4.58 -13.90
C CYS A 24 -4.95 -4.68 -15.41
N LYS A 25 -6.17 -5.07 -15.78
CA LYS A 25 -6.58 -5.21 -17.19
C LYS A 25 -6.85 -3.85 -17.84
N THR A 26 -7.51 -2.94 -17.14
CA THR A 26 -7.89 -1.63 -17.68
C THR A 26 -6.80 -0.58 -17.49
N GLY A 27 -5.95 -0.74 -16.48
CA GLY A 27 -4.99 0.25 -16.02
C GLY A 27 -3.60 0.14 -16.63
N HIS A 28 -3.39 -0.72 -17.63
CA HIS A 28 -2.10 -0.88 -18.33
C HIS A 28 -0.89 -0.99 -17.38
N TRP A 29 -1.02 -1.82 -16.33
CA TRP A 29 0.07 -2.05 -15.39
C TRP A 29 1.29 -2.65 -16.11
N THR A 30 2.48 -2.29 -15.64
CA THR A 30 3.71 -2.94 -16.12
C THR A 30 3.68 -4.44 -15.82
N SER A 31 4.22 -5.27 -16.72
CA SER A 31 4.28 -6.72 -16.55
C SER A 31 4.92 -7.12 -15.22
N THR A 32 5.99 -6.44 -14.82
CA THR A 32 6.66 -6.63 -13.53
C THR A 32 5.70 -6.43 -12.35
N ALA A 33 4.94 -5.33 -12.34
CA ALA A 33 3.98 -5.06 -11.27
C ALA A 33 2.85 -6.11 -11.22
N SER A 34 2.29 -6.45 -12.38
CA SER A 34 1.23 -7.46 -12.51
C SER A 34 1.70 -8.83 -12.03
N SER A 35 2.87 -9.29 -12.46
CA SER A 35 3.41 -10.61 -12.10
C SER A 35 3.73 -10.72 -10.61
N ILE A 36 4.31 -9.68 -10.00
CA ILE A 36 4.59 -9.66 -8.55
C ILE A 36 3.28 -9.72 -7.75
N THR A 37 2.28 -8.96 -8.16
CA THR A 37 0.99 -8.91 -7.48
C THR A 37 0.24 -10.24 -7.58
N GLU A 38 0.20 -10.83 -8.78
CA GLU A 38 -0.41 -12.14 -9.00
C GLU A 38 0.27 -13.23 -8.16
N ALA A 39 1.61 -13.21 -8.06
CA ALA A 39 2.35 -14.15 -7.22
C ALA A 39 1.96 -14.04 -5.73
N TRP A 40 1.85 -12.82 -5.20
CA TRP A 40 1.40 -12.59 -3.82
C TRP A 40 -0.02 -13.08 -3.56
N LEU A 41 -0.95 -12.82 -4.49
CA LEU A 41 -2.33 -13.24 -4.36
C LEU A 41 -2.50 -14.76 -4.47
N ASN A 42 -1.69 -15.42 -5.32
CA ASN A 42 -1.72 -16.87 -5.49
C ASN A 42 -1.07 -17.64 -4.35
N GLU A 43 -0.07 -17.07 -3.65
CA GLU A 43 0.46 -17.66 -2.42
C GLU A 43 -0.57 -17.67 -1.27
N GLY A 44 -1.52 -16.71 -1.30
CA GLY A 44 -2.45 -16.45 -0.22
C GLY A 44 -1.87 -15.44 0.77
N LEU A 45 -2.61 -14.37 1.00
CA LEU A 45 -2.22 -13.29 1.89
C LEU A 45 -2.28 -13.77 3.35
N LYS A 46 -1.26 -13.43 4.12
CA LYS A 46 -1.12 -13.79 5.54
C LYS A 46 -1.30 -12.55 6.40
N PRO A 47 -1.77 -12.68 7.65
CA PRO A 47 -1.85 -11.53 8.55
C PRO A 47 -0.49 -10.84 8.69
N ARG A 48 -0.47 -9.50 8.65
CA ARG A 48 0.77 -8.72 8.76
C ARG A 48 0.72 -7.86 10.03
N CYS A 49 1.77 -7.95 10.85
CA CYS A 49 1.89 -7.12 12.04
C CYS A 49 2.09 -5.64 11.64
N ILE A 50 1.19 -4.78 12.13
CA ILE A 50 1.16 -3.33 11.82
C ILE A 50 1.67 -2.45 12.96
N THR A 51 2.23 -3.03 14.01
CA THR A 51 2.77 -2.27 15.17
C THR A 51 4.21 -2.61 15.46
N ARG A 52 4.97 -1.69 16.06
CA ARG A 52 6.37 -1.88 16.46
C ARG A 52 6.64 -1.27 17.83
N ASP A 53 7.56 -1.91 18.55
CA ASP A 53 8.13 -1.42 19.80
C ASP A 53 9.21 -0.35 19.51
N LEU A 54 8.78 0.80 18.99
CA LEU A 54 9.64 1.94 18.67
C LEU A 54 9.06 3.22 19.28
N LYS A 55 9.92 4.21 19.52
CA LYS A 55 9.50 5.54 19.99
C LYS A 55 9.21 6.52 18.86
N TRP A 56 9.85 6.35 17.70
CA TRP A 56 9.68 7.23 16.54
C TRP A 56 8.75 6.59 15.50
N GLY A 57 7.56 7.16 15.36
CA GLY A 57 6.53 6.73 14.43
C GLY A 57 5.15 7.24 14.82
N THR A 58 4.14 6.94 14.00
CA THR A 58 2.75 7.30 14.26
C THR A 58 2.22 6.53 15.46
N GLN A 59 1.70 7.23 16.48
CA GLN A 59 1.18 6.62 17.70
C GLN A 59 -0.06 5.77 17.42
N VAL A 60 -0.17 4.62 18.08
CA VAL A 60 -1.34 3.73 17.96
C VAL A 60 -2.43 4.21 18.93
N PRO A 61 -3.62 4.64 18.45
CA PRO A 61 -4.68 5.19 19.30
C PRO A 61 -5.50 4.07 19.96
N LEU A 62 -4.85 3.19 20.72
CA LEU A 62 -5.47 2.07 21.41
C LEU A 62 -4.90 1.92 22.83
N GLU A 63 -5.78 1.69 23.80
CA GLU A 63 -5.38 1.43 25.18
C GLU A 63 -4.42 0.22 25.25
N GLY A 64 -3.34 0.34 26.03
CA GLY A 64 -2.28 -0.67 26.10
C GLY A 64 -1.20 -0.58 25.02
N TYR A 65 -1.33 0.33 24.04
CA TYR A 65 -0.36 0.52 22.95
C TYR A 65 0.40 1.86 22.99
N THR A 66 0.37 2.58 24.11
CA THR A 66 0.99 3.92 24.26
C THR A 66 2.52 3.94 24.06
N ASP A 67 3.18 2.80 24.21
CA ASP A 67 4.62 2.65 23.97
C ASP A 67 4.96 2.06 22.59
N LYS A 68 3.96 1.98 21.70
CA LYS A 68 4.07 1.38 20.37
C LYS A 68 3.68 2.37 19.29
N VAL A 69 4.28 2.20 18.13
CA VAL A 69 3.96 2.97 16.92
C VAL A 69 3.49 2.04 15.81
N PHE A 70 2.82 2.60 14.81
CA PHE A 70 2.54 1.89 13.58
C PHE A 70 3.84 1.51 12.87
N TYR A 71 3.83 0.33 12.27
CA TYR A 71 4.93 -0.14 11.44
C TYR A 71 4.96 0.65 10.14
N VAL A 72 6.14 1.14 9.75
CA VAL A 72 6.32 2.01 8.57
C VAL A 72 5.72 1.44 7.28
N TRP A 73 5.70 0.13 7.10
CA TRP A 73 5.12 -0.49 5.89
C TRP A 73 3.59 -0.56 5.90
N PHE A 74 2.95 -0.20 7.01
CA PHE A 74 1.52 0.01 7.10
C PHE A 74 1.15 1.47 6.82
N ASP A 75 1.84 2.45 7.43
CA ASP A 75 1.45 3.87 7.35
C ASP A 75 2.21 4.70 6.32
N ALA A 76 3.37 4.26 5.79
CA ALA A 76 4.10 5.04 4.79
C ALA A 76 3.29 5.37 3.53
N PRO A 77 2.50 4.44 2.94
CA PRO A 77 1.63 4.78 1.81
C PRO A 77 0.52 5.77 2.17
N ILE A 78 0.08 5.83 3.44
CA ILE A 78 -0.87 6.84 3.92
C ILE A 78 -0.24 8.25 3.87
N GLY A 79 1.09 8.33 3.84
CA GLY A 79 1.84 9.55 3.58
C GLY A 79 1.39 10.30 2.32
N TYR A 80 0.95 9.60 1.26
CA TYR A 80 0.44 10.28 0.06
C TYR A 80 -0.82 11.12 0.34
N LEU A 81 -1.72 10.60 1.18
CA LEU A 81 -2.93 11.28 1.60
C LEU A 81 -2.60 12.45 2.50
N SER A 82 -1.73 12.25 3.51
CA SER A 82 -1.37 13.31 4.45
C SER A 82 -0.56 14.44 3.82
N ILE A 83 0.30 14.15 2.85
CA ILE A 83 0.99 15.17 2.03
C ILE A 83 -0.04 16.03 1.27
N THR A 84 -1.06 15.39 0.69
CA THR A 84 -2.13 16.12 -0.03
C THR A 84 -3.00 16.94 0.93
N ALA A 85 -3.32 16.39 2.11
CA ALA A 85 -4.07 17.09 3.17
C ALA A 85 -3.31 18.32 3.71
N ASN A 86 -1.99 18.26 3.80
CA ASN A 86 -1.16 19.41 4.15
C ASN A 86 -1.07 20.46 3.02
N TYR A 87 -1.34 20.07 1.77
CA TYR A 87 -1.39 20.98 0.64
C TYR A 87 -2.75 21.67 0.50
N THR A 88 -3.84 20.98 0.81
CA THR A 88 -5.21 21.53 0.69
C THR A 88 -6.20 20.85 1.64
N ASP A 89 -7.09 21.64 2.23
CA ASP A 89 -8.22 21.14 3.04
C ASP A 89 -9.18 20.26 2.21
N ASN A 90 -9.18 20.41 0.88
CA ASN A 90 -10.05 19.66 -0.03
C ASN A 90 -9.40 18.37 -0.56
N TRP A 91 -8.44 17.78 0.15
CA TRP A 91 -7.67 16.62 -0.32
C TRP A 91 -8.53 15.40 -0.67
N GLU A 92 -9.69 15.25 -0.02
CA GLU A 92 -10.64 14.16 -0.30
C GLU A 92 -11.19 14.21 -1.73
N GLN A 93 -11.16 15.37 -2.41
CA GLN A 93 -11.53 15.46 -3.83
C GLN A 93 -10.57 14.67 -4.74
N TRP A 94 -9.35 14.41 -4.29
CA TRP A 94 -8.37 13.58 -5.00
C TRP A 94 -8.41 12.13 -4.54
N TRP A 95 -8.50 11.92 -3.22
CA TRP A 95 -8.32 10.60 -2.62
C TRP A 95 -9.62 9.88 -2.31
N LYS A 96 -10.80 10.49 -2.46
CA LYS A 96 -12.13 9.87 -2.24
C LYS A 96 -13.11 10.17 -3.38
N GLN A 97 -12.60 10.16 -4.62
CA GLN A 97 -13.40 10.35 -5.84
C GLN A 97 -12.95 9.36 -6.92
N PRO A 98 -13.03 8.03 -6.69
CA PRO A 98 -12.53 7.01 -7.63
C PRO A 98 -13.18 7.07 -9.02
N ASP A 99 -14.39 7.64 -9.14
CA ASP A 99 -15.09 7.81 -10.42
C ASP A 99 -14.60 9.02 -11.23
N LYS A 100 -13.81 9.91 -10.63
CA LYS A 100 -13.33 11.16 -11.26
C LYS A 100 -11.81 11.27 -11.34
N VAL A 101 -11.09 10.45 -10.58
CA VAL A 101 -9.64 10.52 -10.44
C VAL A 101 -9.02 9.22 -10.93
N GLU A 102 -8.08 9.35 -11.85
CA GLU A 102 -7.17 8.26 -12.22
C GLU A 102 -5.85 8.42 -11.48
N LEU A 103 -5.53 7.47 -10.60
CA LEU A 103 -4.31 7.45 -9.81
C LEU A 103 -3.22 6.65 -10.53
N PHE A 104 -2.09 7.33 -10.77
CA PHE A 104 -0.85 6.74 -11.29
C PHE A 104 0.20 6.65 -10.18
N GLN A 105 0.83 5.48 -10.05
CA GLN A 105 1.93 5.28 -9.11
C GLN A 105 3.16 4.70 -9.82
N PHE A 106 4.31 5.31 -9.57
CA PHE A 106 5.60 4.94 -10.14
C PHE A 106 6.55 4.53 -9.03
N MET A 107 7.17 3.35 -9.17
CA MET A 107 8.08 2.82 -8.15
C MET A 107 9.03 1.77 -8.71
N ALA A 108 10.10 1.48 -7.98
CA ALA A 108 10.89 0.27 -8.20
C ALA A 108 10.09 -0.98 -7.78
N LYS A 109 10.38 -2.12 -8.38
CA LYS A 109 9.65 -3.38 -8.17
C LYS A 109 9.49 -3.83 -6.71
N ASP A 110 10.40 -3.45 -5.82
CA ASP A 110 10.36 -3.82 -4.40
C ASP A 110 9.19 -3.19 -3.65
N ASN A 111 8.70 -2.05 -4.13
CA ASN A 111 7.57 -1.35 -3.51
C ASN A 111 6.21 -1.86 -4.00
N VAL A 112 6.18 -2.68 -5.06
CA VAL A 112 4.94 -3.16 -5.68
C VAL A 112 4.01 -3.85 -4.67
N PRO A 113 4.46 -4.79 -3.81
CA PRO A 113 3.55 -5.45 -2.86
C PRO A 113 2.83 -4.48 -1.92
N PHE A 114 3.47 -3.38 -1.55
CA PHE A 114 2.87 -2.39 -0.65
C PHE A 114 1.78 -1.59 -1.34
N HIS A 115 1.92 -1.33 -2.64
CA HIS A 115 1.00 -0.49 -3.42
C HIS A 115 -0.04 -1.29 -4.22
N ALA A 116 0.19 -2.58 -4.42
CA ALA A 116 -0.71 -3.48 -5.11
C ALA A 116 -1.47 -4.44 -4.18
N VAL A 117 -1.03 -4.59 -2.92
CA VAL A 117 -1.67 -5.51 -1.97
C VAL A 117 -1.99 -4.82 -0.65
N ILE A 118 -0.98 -4.39 0.12
CA ILE A 118 -1.19 -3.94 1.50
C ILE A 118 -2.02 -2.66 1.55
N PHE A 119 -1.62 -1.64 0.80
CA PHE A 119 -2.32 -0.36 0.81
C PHE A 119 -3.72 -0.44 0.17
N PRO A 120 -3.91 -1.09 -0.99
CA PRO A 120 -5.26 -1.37 -1.50
C PRO A 120 -6.14 -2.13 -0.50
N ALA A 121 -5.60 -3.13 0.23
CA ALA A 121 -6.37 -3.82 1.27
C ALA A 121 -6.84 -2.87 2.37
N CYS A 122 -5.98 -1.95 2.83
CA CYS A 122 -6.34 -0.93 3.81
C CYS A 122 -7.44 0.01 3.27
N LEU A 123 -7.28 0.51 2.04
CA LEU A 123 -8.23 1.44 1.42
C LEU A 123 -9.59 0.79 1.19
N LEU A 124 -9.62 -0.40 0.59
CA LEU A 124 -10.84 -1.15 0.30
C LEU A 124 -11.55 -1.57 1.59
N GLY A 125 -10.81 -2.15 2.53
CA GLY A 125 -11.35 -2.60 3.83
C GLY A 125 -11.81 -1.48 4.77
N SER A 126 -11.45 -0.22 4.49
CA SER A 126 -11.99 0.93 5.22
C SER A 126 -13.41 1.30 4.80
N HIS A 127 -13.83 0.88 3.61
CA HIS A 127 -15.13 1.19 3.01
C HIS A 127 -15.48 2.70 2.94
N ASP A 128 -14.46 3.56 2.86
CA ASP A 128 -14.57 5.04 2.87
C ASP A 128 -14.39 5.65 1.47
N ASN A 129 -14.76 4.90 0.43
CA ASN A 129 -14.77 5.32 -0.98
C ASN A 129 -13.44 5.93 -1.49
N PHE A 130 -12.31 5.37 -1.07
CA PHE A 130 -10.99 5.86 -1.48
C PHE A 130 -10.70 5.60 -2.98
N THR A 131 -9.98 6.54 -3.59
CA THR A 131 -9.30 6.36 -4.88
C THR A 131 -8.17 5.34 -4.70
N VAL A 132 -8.30 4.19 -5.35
CA VAL A 132 -7.27 3.13 -5.36
C VAL A 132 -6.53 3.18 -6.68
N VAL A 133 -5.25 2.77 -6.71
CA VAL A 133 -4.38 2.91 -7.89
C VAL A 133 -5.00 2.34 -9.17
N ASN A 134 -5.06 3.16 -10.21
CA ASN A 134 -5.54 2.76 -11.54
C ASN A 134 -4.36 2.21 -12.36
N HIS A 135 -3.22 2.91 -12.34
CA HIS A 135 -2.04 2.58 -13.14
C HIS A 135 -0.81 2.39 -12.24
N LEU A 136 -0.26 1.17 -12.20
CA LEU A 136 0.93 0.86 -11.43
C LEU A 136 2.13 0.56 -12.32
N SER A 137 3.16 1.39 -12.22
CA SER A 137 4.43 1.24 -12.92
C SER A 137 5.52 0.76 -11.97
N GLY A 138 5.84 -0.53 -12.04
CA GLY A 138 6.95 -1.16 -11.34
C GLY A 138 8.15 -1.31 -12.27
N ILE A 139 9.24 -0.60 -11.97
CA ILE A 139 10.45 -0.55 -12.80
C ILE A 139 11.53 -1.44 -12.20
N ASP A 140 12.30 -2.12 -13.05
CA ASP A 140 13.48 -2.88 -12.65
C ASP A 140 14.63 -1.99 -12.17
N TYR A 141 15.64 -2.60 -11.56
CA TYR A 141 16.79 -1.86 -11.06
C TYR A 141 17.63 -1.27 -12.19
N LEU A 142 18.13 -0.07 -11.94
CA LEU A 142 19.23 0.50 -12.70
C LEU A 142 20.55 0.02 -12.08
N ASN A 143 21.44 -0.52 -12.91
CA ASN A 143 22.81 -0.87 -12.52
C ASN A 143 23.77 0.26 -12.90
N TYR A 144 24.93 0.31 -12.24
CA TYR A 144 26.04 1.17 -12.61
C TYR A 144 27.15 0.30 -13.21
N GLU A 145 27.37 0.42 -14.51
CA GLU A 145 28.23 -0.49 -15.28
C GLU A 145 27.78 -1.96 -15.08
N ASP A 146 28.70 -2.83 -14.67
CA ASP A 146 28.48 -4.24 -14.35
C ASP A 146 28.11 -4.49 -12.87
N ALA A 147 27.92 -3.43 -12.08
CA ALA A 147 27.72 -3.50 -10.63
C ALA A 147 26.43 -2.83 -10.13
N LYS A 148 26.10 -3.11 -8.87
CA LYS A 148 25.07 -2.37 -8.12
C LYS A 148 25.69 -1.11 -7.51
N PHE A 149 24.88 -0.07 -7.32
CA PHE A 149 25.29 1.10 -6.56
C PHE A 149 25.71 0.71 -5.13
N SER A 150 26.87 1.21 -4.68
CA SER A 150 27.33 1.18 -3.29
C SER A 150 27.67 2.61 -2.87
N LYS A 151 27.25 2.97 -1.65
CA LYS A 151 27.54 4.28 -1.07
C LYS A 151 29.01 4.41 -0.69
#